data_AF-A0A1Q5LP51-F1
#
_entry.id   AF-A0A1Q5LP51-F1
#
_cell.length_a   1.000
_cell.length_b   1.000
_cell.length_c   1.000
_cell.angle_alpha   90.00
_cell.angle_beta   90.00
_cell.angle_gamma   90.00
#
_symmetry.space_group_name_H-M   'P 1'
#
loop_
_entity.id
_entity.type
_entity.pdbx_description
1 polymer ?
#
loop_
_entity_poly.entity_id
_entity_poly.type
_entity_poly.pdbx_seq_one_letter_code
_entity_poly.pdbx_strand_id
1 'polypeptide(L)' 'MPEPGSKKYDVRRARTRKDEENRGVSDQDANREANASLQDDEGLRSAGPKTERGRGPKGERGK' A
#
# COMPACT_ATOMS: atom_id res chain seq x y z
N MET A 1 -0.01 5.92 7.96
CA MET A 1 0.87 5.04 7.16
C MET A 1 1.34 5.75 5.87
N PRO A 2 2.42 5.33 5.19
CA PRO A 2 2.89 5.96 3.95
C PRO A 2 2.02 5.52 2.77
N GLU A 3 1.64 6.41 1.84
CA GLU A 3 0.75 6.04 0.73
C GLU A 3 1.30 4.88 -0.11
N PRO A 4 0.46 3.92 -0.60
CA PRO A 4 0.92 2.82 -1.43
C PRO A 4 1.55 3.36 -2.72
N GLY A 5 2.73 2.86 -3.08
CA GLY A 5 3.52 3.37 -4.21
C GLY A 5 4.41 4.58 -3.91
N SER A 6 4.47 5.02 -2.65
CA SER A 6 5.47 6.01 -2.21
C SER A 6 6.78 5.35 -1.78
N LYS A 7 7.91 6.04 -1.97
CA LYS A 7 9.24 5.57 -1.46
C LYS A 7 9.21 5.22 0.03
N LYS A 8 8.42 5.96 0.83
CA LYS A 8 8.27 5.70 2.28
C LYS A 8 7.48 4.41 2.56
N TYR A 9 6.60 4.00 1.64
CA TYR A 9 5.88 2.72 1.69
C TYR A 9 6.81 1.56 1.36
N ASP A 10 7.61 1.69 0.30
CA ASP A 10 8.57 0.65 -0.07
C ASP A 10 9.60 0.39 1.03
N VAL A 11 10.11 1.45 1.67
CA VAL A 11 11.05 1.31 2.80
C VAL A 11 10.40 0.62 4.01
N ARG A 12 9.14 0.94 4.31
CA ARG A 12 8.42 0.30 5.43
C ARG A 12 8.11 -1.16 5.12
N ARG A 13 7.61 -1.46 3.93
CA ARG A 13 7.36 -2.84 3.45
C ARG A 13 8.62 -3.70 3.50
N ALA A 14 9.76 -3.17 3.07
CA ALA A 14 11.03 -3.89 3.12
C ALA A 14 11.51 -4.18 4.56
N ARG A 15 11.27 -3.26 5.51
CA ARG A 15 11.59 -3.48 6.92
C ARG A 15 10.68 -4.54 7.53
N THR A 16 9.36 -4.41 7.36
CA THR A 16 8.39 -5.39 7.86
C THR A 16 8.68 -6.80 7.33
N ARG A 17 8.97 -6.94 6.03
CA ARG A 17 9.37 -8.24 5.46
C ARG A 17 10.60 -8.84 6.15
N LYS A 18 11.63 -8.04 6.40
CA LYS A 18 12.86 -8.50 7.07
C LYS A 18 12.59 -8.90 8.53
N ASP A 19 11.72 -8.18 9.23
CA ASP A 19 11.28 -8.52 10.58
C ASP A 19 10.52 -9.85 10.63
N GLU A 20 9.72 -10.17 9.62
CA GLU A 20 8.98 -11.43 9.50
C GLU A 20 9.88 -12.60 9.09
N GLU A 21 10.81 -12.40 8.15
CA GLU A 21 11.86 -13.38 7.82
C GLU A 21 12.67 -13.76 9.07
N ASN A 22 13.06 -12.78 9.90
CA ASN A 22 13.78 -13.01 11.15
C ASN A 22 12.97 -13.81 12.19
N ARG A 23 11.64 -13.79 12.09
CA ARG A 23 10.73 -14.58 12.95
C ARG A 23 10.53 -16.00 12.43
N GLY A 24 11.16 -16.37 11.32
CA GLY A 24 11.06 -17.70 10.71
C GLY A 24 9.88 -17.84 9.73
N VAL A 25 9.29 -16.72 9.30
CA VAL A 25 8.23 -16.72 8.28
C VAL A 25 8.88 -16.89 6.89
N SER A 26 8.28 -17.76 6.07
CA SER A 26 8.62 -17.92 4.66
C SER A 26 8.57 -16.57 3.93
N ASP A 27 9.58 -16.23 3.11
CA ASP A 27 9.65 -14.96 2.36
C ASP A 27 8.38 -14.69 1.52
N GLN A 28 7.73 -15.74 1.01
CA GLN A 28 6.48 -15.61 0.27
C GLN A 28 5.30 -15.17 1.14
N ASP A 29 5.22 -15.68 2.36
CA ASP A 29 4.16 -15.32 3.29
C ASP A 29 4.45 -13.97 3.95
N ALA A 30 5.71 -13.70 4.29
CA ALA A 30 6.15 -12.41 4.83
C ALA A 30 5.80 -11.25 3.88
N ASN A 31 6.01 -11.43 2.58
CA ASN A 31 5.67 -10.40 1.62
C ASN A 31 4.15 -10.15 1.53
N ARG A 32 3.33 -11.20 1.68
CA ARG A 32 1.87 -11.10 1.67
C ARG A 32 1.35 -10.45 2.94
N GLU A 33 1.87 -10.87 4.09
CA GLU A 33 1.47 -10.41 5.42
C GLU A 33 1.87 -8.96 5.67
N ALA A 34 3.09 -8.57 5.25
CA ALA A 34 3.53 -7.18 5.28
C ALA A 34 2.67 -6.26 4.39
N ASN A 35 2.28 -6.71 3.19
CA ASN A 35 1.40 -5.92 2.32
C ASN A 35 -0.02 -5.82 2.89
N ALA A 36 -0.56 -6.92 3.43
CA ALA A 36 -1.88 -6.93 4.04
C ALA A 36 -1.93 -6.01 5.27
N SER A 37 -0.96 -6.14 6.18
CA SER A 37 -0.85 -5.29 7.38
C SER A 37 -0.67 -3.82 7.06
N LEU A 38 0.02 -3.49 5.95
CA LEU A 38 0.10 -2.12 5.48
C LEU A 38 -1.23 -1.67 4.87
N GLN A 39 -1.91 -2.48 4.05
CA GLN A 39 -3.16 -2.08 3.40
C GLN A 39 -4.38 -1.98 4.34
N ASP A 40 -4.40 -2.77 5.42
CA ASP A 40 -5.50 -2.79 6.40
C ASP A 40 -5.53 -1.54 7.29
N ASP A 41 -4.40 -0.81 7.37
CA ASP A 41 -4.32 0.47 8.05
C ASP A 41 -5.18 1.50 7.29
N GLU A 42 -6.34 1.82 7.87
CA GLU A 42 -7.51 2.53 7.30
C GLU A 42 -7.20 3.84 6.54
N GLY A 43 -6.00 4.39 6.72
CA GLY A 43 -5.49 5.57 5.99
C GLY A 43 -4.87 5.30 4.62
N LEU A 44 -4.89 4.06 4.08
CA LEU A 44 -4.21 3.68 2.83
C LEU A 44 -5.12 3.35 1.64
N ARG A 45 -6.43 3.53 1.76
CA ARG A 45 -7.25 3.66 0.55
C ARG A 45 -6.68 4.85 -0.22
N SER A 46 -6.17 4.59 -1.42
CA SER A 46 -5.73 5.65 -2.33
C SER A 46 -6.85 6.68 -2.36
N ALA A 47 -6.57 7.93 -1.99
CA ALA A 47 -7.56 9.02 -1.85
C ALA A 47 -8.18 9.45 -3.21
N GLY A 48 -8.14 8.54 -4.18
CA GLY A 48 -8.31 8.80 -5.57
C GLY A 48 -7.13 9.58 -6.17
N PRO A 49 -7.20 9.80 -7.48
CA PRO A 49 -6.28 10.67 -8.20
C PRO A 49 -6.31 12.10 -7.63
N LYS A 50 -5.11 12.61 -7.29
CA LYS A 50 -4.89 13.93 -6.67
C LYS A 50 -5.14 15.11 -7.61
N THR A 51 -5.28 14.85 -8.91
CA THR A 51 -5.47 15.87 -9.94
C THR A 51 -6.73 15.60 -10.74
N GLU A 52 -7.32 16.66 -11.31
CA GLU A 52 -8.53 16.55 -12.13
C GLU A 52 -8.33 15.62 -13.34
N ARG A 53 -7.11 15.56 -13.89
CA ARG A 53 -6.75 14.71 -15.03
C ARG A 53 -6.74 13.22 -14.68
N GLY A 54 -6.42 12.87 -13.43
CA GLY A 54 -6.40 11.46 -13.01
C GLY A 54 -7.79 10.89 -12.69
N ARG A 55 -8.80 11.73 -12.46
CA ARG A 55 -10.18 11.36 -12.02
C ARG A 55 -11.04 10.61 -13.06
N GLY A 56 -10.45 10.10 -14.14
CA GLY A 56 -11.21 9.49 -15.24
C GLY A 56 -12.07 10.51 -16.02
N PRO A 57 -12.80 10.08 -17.07
CA PRO A 57 -13.59 10.98 -17.90
C PRO A 57 -14.71 11.64 -17.10
N LYS A 58 -14.93 12.94 -17.34
CA LYS A 58 -15.84 13.78 -16.54
C LYS A 58 -17.28 13.25 -16.48
N GLY A 59 -17.74 12.53 -17.50
CA GLY A 59 -19.10 11.97 -17.59
C GLY A 59 -19.32 10.67 -16.78
N GLU A 60 -18.25 9.98 -16.38
CA GLU A 60 -18.33 8.76 -15.54
C GLU A 60 -18.16 9.06 -14.05
N ARG A 61 -17.86 10.32 -13.71
CA ARG A 61 -17.86 10.84 -12.34
C ARG A 61 -19.33 11.06 -11.95
N GLY A 62 -19.99 10.04 -11.42
CA GLY A 62 -21.42 10.07 -11.06
C GLY A 62 -21.84 11.30 -10.23
N LYS A 63 -23.14 11.64 -10.31
CA LYS A 63 -23.81 12.81 -9.71
C LYS A 63 -23.45 13.07 -8.25
#